data_AF-A0A1X7CCH6-F1
#
_entry.id   AF-A0A1X7CCH6-F1
#
_cell.length_a   1.000
_cell.length_b   1.000
_cell.length_c   1.000
_cell.angle_alpha   90.00
_cell.angle_beta   90.00
_cell.angle_gamma   90.00
#
_symmetry.space_group_name_H-M   'P 1'
#
loop_
_entity.id
_entity.type
_entity.pdbx_description
1 polymer ?
#
loop_
_entity_poly.entity_id
_entity_poly.type
_entity_poly.pdbx_seq_one_letter_code
_entity_poly.pdbx_strand_id
1 'polypeptide(L)'
;MSLTSRDEALALARGQLEGVNRYCFAHVPRTGGSALLDFLFTNLGNDFVLDTFVESKRFSIFAELRDSGSFQREFASHRFLHIHVPVQIQRYLEPEKVACFTVLRHPFDRIVSYYEWSRKIYRDTQNEQFGCRPEVSLESFIESKMDDISVFNIYTYFFACLVDEGVVRHDVWRSIIVAPPKDAYALALEALRSFYLTAPLEELANAAAILAAIHEPEFLARQQATGAGGLAPLRQVSRSSSRTVTRHGQPLSLRAIELLMEACRYDLPLYEYCMNRFYRQWGGFLYMNTVQAE
;
A
#
# COMPACT_ATOMS: atom_id res chain seq x y z
N MET A 1 -14.64 15.62 -20.22
CA MET A 1 -13.19 15.45 -19.98
C MET A 1 -12.62 14.84 -21.24
N SER A 2 -11.57 15.41 -21.82
CA SER A 2 -10.85 14.78 -22.93
C SER A 2 -10.23 13.49 -22.41
N LEU A 3 -10.56 12.34 -23.01
CA LEU A 3 -9.89 11.08 -22.70
C LEU A 3 -8.51 11.14 -23.35
N THR A 4 -7.48 11.43 -22.56
CA THR A 4 -6.09 11.26 -22.99
C THR A 4 -5.90 9.81 -23.43
N SER A 5 -5.32 9.61 -24.61
CA SER A 5 -5.02 8.27 -25.11
C SER A 5 -4.07 7.52 -24.16
N ARG A 6 -4.06 6.20 -24.24
CA ARG A 6 -3.15 5.34 -23.46
C ARG A 6 -1.68 5.78 -23.62
N ASP A 7 -1.27 6.08 -24.84
CA ASP A 7 0.10 6.47 -25.17
C ASP A 7 0.44 7.86 -24.61
N GLU A 8 -0.49 8.80 -24.66
CA GLU A 8 -0.30 10.12 -24.03
C GLU A 8 -0.22 10.02 -22.51
N ALA A 9 -1.07 9.18 -21.87
CA ALA A 9 -1.01 8.96 -20.43
C ALA A 9 0.34 8.35 -20.00
N LEU A 10 0.84 7.35 -20.74
CA LEU A 10 2.15 6.75 -20.51
C LEU A 10 3.30 7.72 -20.82
N ALA A 11 3.18 8.56 -21.84
CA ALA A 11 4.20 9.56 -22.17
C ALA A 11 4.30 10.64 -21.08
N LEU A 12 3.16 11.17 -20.62
CA LEU A 12 3.11 12.11 -19.49
C LEU A 12 3.70 11.49 -18.22
N ALA A 13 3.32 10.25 -17.94
CA ALA A 13 3.83 9.46 -16.84
C ALA A 13 5.36 9.28 -16.89
N ARG A 14 5.93 9.01 -18.07
CA ARG A 14 7.37 8.91 -18.27
C ARG A 14 8.08 10.25 -18.14
N GLY A 15 7.48 11.33 -18.65
CA GLY A 15 8.02 12.68 -18.47
C GLY A 15 8.10 13.09 -16.99
N GLN A 16 7.11 12.70 -16.18
CA GLN A 16 7.14 12.89 -14.72
C GLN A 16 8.22 12.06 -14.01
N LEU A 17 8.77 11.06 -14.67
CA LEU A 17 9.83 10.19 -14.15
C LEU A 17 11.20 10.49 -14.78
N GLU A 18 11.31 11.56 -15.55
CA GLU A 18 12.61 11.98 -16.06
C GLU A 18 13.56 12.28 -14.87
N GLY A 19 14.73 11.65 -14.86
CA GLY A 19 15.67 11.72 -13.74
C GLY A 19 15.38 10.76 -12.57
N VAL A 20 14.22 10.10 -12.55
CA VAL A 20 13.93 9.03 -11.60
C VAL A 20 14.67 7.77 -12.02
N ASN A 21 15.54 7.29 -11.13
CA ASN A 21 16.28 6.05 -11.34
C ASN A 21 15.99 5.00 -10.27
N ARG A 22 15.12 5.32 -9.29
CA ARG A 22 14.76 4.43 -8.19
C ARG A 22 13.29 4.51 -7.84
N TYR A 23 12.79 3.45 -7.25
CA TYR A 23 11.37 3.24 -6.99
C TYR A 23 11.18 2.73 -5.58
N CYS A 24 10.18 3.27 -4.88
CA CYS A 24 9.88 2.87 -3.51
C CYS A 24 8.42 2.46 -3.39
N PHE A 25 8.17 1.19 -3.09
CA PHE A 25 6.85 0.69 -2.74
C PHE A 25 6.61 0.88 -1.24
N ALA A 26 5.80 1.88 -0.90
CA ALA A 26 5.34 2.07 0.48
C ALA A 26 4.17 1.12 0.75
N HIS A 27 4.49 -0.07 1.25
CA HIS A 27 3.55 -1.19 1.36
C HIS A 27 2.86 -1.18 2.72
N VAL A 28 1.60 -0.75 2.73
CA VAL A 28 0.74 -0.91 3.90
C VAL A 28 0.25 -2.36 4.00
N PRO A 29 0.33 -3.02 5.16
CA PRO A 29 -0.13 -4.40 5.30
C PRO A 29 -1.57 -4.62 4.85
N ARG A 30 -1.82 -5.81 4.29
CA ARG A 30 -3.16 -6.30 3.88
C ARG A 30 -3.81 -5.52 2.73
N THR A 31 -3.01 -4.79 1.94
CA THR A 31 -3.46 -4.10 0.72
C THR A 31 -3.01 -4.79 -0.57
N GLY A 32 -2.72 -6.09 -0.52
CA GLY A 32 -2.32 -6.89 -1.68
C GLY A 32 -0.89 -6.66 -2.17
N GLY A 33 -0.05 -5.96 -1.42
CA GLY A 33 1.31 -5.65 -1.84
C GLY A 33 2.22 -6.88 -2.01
N SER A 34 1.98 -7.99 -1.30
CA SER A 34 2.73 -9.25 -1.56
C SER A 34 2.52 -9.74 -2.99
N ALA A 35 1.28 -9.72 -3.50
CA ALA A 35 1.00 -10.11 -4.88
C ALA A 35 1.62 -9.13 -5.88
N LEU A 36 1.63 -7.83 -5.57
CA LEU A 36 2.32 -6.82 -6.40
C LEU A 36 3.81 -7.10 -6.46
N LEU A 37 4.44 -7.36 -5.32
CA LEU A 37 5.87 -7.64 -5.23
C LEU A 37 6.24 -8.88 -6.03
N ASP A 38 5.51 -9.98 -5.84
CA ASP A 38 5.72 -11.22 -6.60
C ASP A 38 5.67 -10.96 -8.12
N PHE A 39 4.71 -10.14 -8.56
CA PHE A 39 4.60 -9.72 -9.95
C PHE A 39 5.79 -8.87 -10.41
N LEU A 40 6.17 -7.84 -9.64
CA LEU A 40 7.28 -6.95 -9.98
C LEU A 40 8.60 -7.74 -10.05
N PHE A 41 8.86 -8.64 -9.10
CA PHE A 41 10.04 -9.50 -9.13
C PHE A 41 10.08 -10.40 -10.36
N THR A 42 8.95 -11.03 -10.68
CA THR A 42 8.86 -11.95 -11.81
C THR A 42 9.08 -11.24 -13.14
N ASN A 43 8.63 -9.98 -13.27
CA ASN A 43 8.56 -9.29 -14.55
C ASN A 43 9.64 -8.23 -14.76
N LEU A 44 10.13 -7.58 -13.69
CA LEU A 44 11.09 -6.47 -13.77
C LEU A 44 12.50 -6.86 -13.27
N GLY A 45 12.67 -8.08 -12.77
CA GLY A 45 13.94 -8.60 -12.28
C GLY A 45 14.18 -8.34 -10.78
N ASN A 46 15.14 -9.07 -10.21
CA ASN A 46 15.48 -9.06 -8.79
C ASN A 46 16.36 -7.86 -8.40
N ASP A 47 15.84 -6.65 -8.48
CA ASP A 47 16.45 -5.53 -7.76
C ASP A 47 15.89 -5.54 -6.32
N PHE A 48 16.54 -6.34 -5.49
CA PHE A 48 16.57 -6.36 -4.02
C PHE A 48 15.46 -5.61 -3.25
N VAL A 49 14.75 -6.35 -2.42
CA VAL A 49 13.86 -5.78 -1.41
C VAL A 49 14.61 -5.65 -0.09
N LEU A 50 14.75 -4.42 0.39
CA LEU A 50 15.10 -4.16 1.79
C LEU A 50 13.89 -4.53 2.65
N ASP A 51 13.75 -5.81 2.99
CA ASP A 51 12.64 -6.25 3.81
C ASP A 51 12.89 -5.89 5.29
N THR A 52 12.38 -4.75 5.74
CA THR A 52 12.61 -4.26 7.10
C THR A 52 11.80 -5.03 8.17
N PHE A 53 11.44 -6.29 7.91
CA PHE A 53 10.46 -7.06 8.70
C PHE A 53 10.94 -7.60 10.05
N VAL A 54 12.21 -7.51 10.43
CA VAL A 54 12.67 -8.15 11.68
C VAL A 54 12.30 -7.32 12.92
N GLU A 55 11.14 -7.66 13.50
CA GLU A 55 10.41 -7.06 14.63
C GLU A 55 11.23 -6.67 15.86
N SER A 56 12.33 -7.38 16.12
CA SER A 56 13.17 -7.14 17.31
C SER A 56 14.33 -6.17 17.10
N LYS A 57 14.61 -5.74 15.86
CA LYS A 57 15.71 -4.81 15.52
C LYS A 57 15.26 -3.57 14.69
N ARG A 58 13.94 -3.37 14.55
CA ARG A 58 13.27 -2.51 13.55
C ARG A 58 13.64 -1.03 13.50
N PHE A 59 14.22 -0.48 14.56
CA PHE A 59 14.61 0.93 14.60
C PHE A 59 16.05 1.16 15.00
N SER A 60 16.66 0.23 15.75
CA SER A 60 18.10 0.27 15.96
C SER A 60 18.83 0.07 14.64
N ILE A 61 18.37 -0.83 13.76
CA ILE A 61 18.95 -1.01 12.42
C ILE A 61 18.76 0.25 11.57
N PHE A 62 17.60 0.89 11.57
CA PHE A 62 17.44 2.14 10.81
C PHE A 62 18.29 3.28 11.38
N ALA A 63 18.35 3.44 12.69
CA ALA A 63 19.23 4.43 13.34
C ALA A 63 20.72 4.12 13.09
N GLU A 64 21.13 2.86 13.20
CA GLU A 64 22.49 2.38 12.93
C GLU A 64 22.87 2.50 11.44
N LEU A 65 21.95 2.17 10.53
CA LEU A 65 22.15 2.30 9.09
C LEU A 65 22.16 3.77 8.66
N ARG A 66 21.34 4.61 9.29
CA ARG A 66 21.33 6.08 9.11
C ARG A 66 22.68 6.67 9.52
N ASP A 67 23.15 6.33 10.71
CA ASP A 67 24.34 6.95 11.30
C ASP A 67 25.65 6.40 10.69
N SER A 68 25.62 5.24 10.01
CA SER A 68 26.79 4.60 9.41
C SER A 68 27.02 4.88 7.92
N GLY A 69 26.11 5.62 7.24
CA GLY A 69 26.16 5.81 5.78
C GLY A 69 26.01 4.51 4.97
N SER A 70 25.79 3.38 5.63
CA SER A 70 25.61 2.07 5.02
C SER A 70 24.24 1.97 4.34
N PHE A 71 23.23 2.64 4.90
CA PHE A 71 21.90 2.75 4.28
C PHE A 71 21.98 3.31 2.85
N GLN A 72 22.72 4.41 2.68
CA GLN A 72 22.86 5.08 1.39
C GLN A 72 23.59 4.21 0.38
N ARG A 73 24.63 3.47 0.82
CA ARG A 73 25.39 2.55 -0.04
C ARG A 73 24.57 1.35 -0.47
N GLU A 74 23.90 0.70 0.48
CA GLU A 74 23.04 -0.46 0.22
C GLU A 74 21.84 -0.06 -0.65
N PHE A 75 21.20 1.07 -0.34
CA PHE A 75 20.16 1.60 -1.21
C PHE A 75 20.66 1.99 -2.59
N ALA A 76 21.83 2.64 -2.69
CA ALA A 76 22.36 3.06 -3.99
C ALA A 76 22.61 1.88 -4.94
N SER A 77 22.81 0.66 -4.42
CA SER A 77 22.91 -0.57 -5.22
C SER A 77 21.56 -1.14 -5.69
N HIS A 78 20.43 -0.54 -5.30
CA HIS A 78 19.10 -1.09 -5.60
C HIS A 78 18.20 -0.08 -6.29
N ARG A 79 17.51 -0.56 -7.32
CA ARG A 79 16.56 0.23 -8.10
C ARG A 79 15.18 0.24 -7.45
N PHE A 80 14.79 -0.85 -6.80
CA PHE A 80 13.51 -0.97 -6.13
C PHE A 80 13.73 -1.06 -4.63
N LEU A 81 12.84 -0.41 -3.90
CA LEU A 81 12.68 -0.55 -2.48
C LEU A 81 11.26 -0.96 -2.19
N HIS A 82 11.12 -1.71 -1.12
CA HIS A 82 9.85 -2.06 -0.55
C HIS A 82 9.95 -1.81 0.94
N ILE A 83 9.08 -0.93 1.44
CA ILE A 83 9.09 -0.53 2.85
C ILE A 83 7.78 -0.94 3.49
N HIS A 84 7.90 -1.57 4.66
CA HIS A 84 6.78 -1.93 5.53
C HIS A 84 6.71 -1.09 6.80
N VAL A 85 7.75 -0.30 7.05
CA VAL A 85 7.84 0.64 8.16
C VAL A 85 7.75 2.04 7.57
N PRO A 86 6.95 2.95 8.15
CA PRO A 86 6.86 4.30 7.67
C PRO A 86 8.09 5.09 8.11
N VAL A 87 9.16 4.95 7.34
CA VAL A 87 10.40 5.71 7.48
C VAL A 87 10.43 6.80 6.42
N GLN A 88 11.04 7.95 6.74
CA GLN A 88 11.18 9.07 5.81
C GLN A 88 12.21 8.78 4.72
N ILE A 89 11.95 7.75 3.93
CA ILE A 89 12.86 7.26 2.91
C ILE A 89 13.28 8.41 2.00
N GLN A 90 12.34 9.27 1.60
CA GLN A 90 12.60 10.44 0.75
C GLN A 90 13.63 11.43 1.34
N ARG A 91 13.86 11.50 2.66
CA ARG A 91 14.91 12.37 3.22
C ARG A 91 16.30 11.77 3.12
N TYR A 92 16.39 10.44 3.06
CA TYR A 92 17.65 9.70 2.99
C TYR A 92 18.09 9.41 1.56
N LEU A 93 17.15 9.53 0.63
CA LEU A 93 17.37 9.36 -0.79
C LEU A 93 17.29 10.74 -1.44
N GLU A 94 18.00 10.94 -2.55
CA GLU A 94 17.82 12.11 -3.42
C GLU A 94 16.34 12.14 -3.86
N PRO A 95 15.46 12.96 -3.25
CA PRO A 95 14.02 12.80 -3.38
C PRO A 95 13.55 12.90 -4.84
N GLU A 96 14.21 13.75 -5.62
CA GLU A 96 13.98 13.96 -7.04
C GLU A 96 14.29 12.73 -7.92
N LYS A 97 15.04 11.75 -7.40
CA LYS A 97 15.41 10.53 -8.15
C LYS A 97 14.60 9.30 -7.74
N VAL A 98 13.62 9.45 -6.84
CA VAL A 98 12.84 8.35 -6.28
C VAL A 98 11.35 8.53 -6.53
N ALA A 99 10.75 7.59 -7.27
CA ALA A 99 9.30 7.52 -7.40
C ALA A 99 8.70 6.61 -6.34
N CYS A 100 7.94 7.19 -5.41
CA CYS A 100 7.17 6.44 -4.44
C CYS A 100 5.83 6.00 -5.02
N PHE A 101 5.42 4.77 -4.73
CA PHE A 101 4.09 4.28 -5.05
C PHE A 101 3.50 3.47 -3.90
N THR A 102 2.17 3.35 -3.86
CA THR A 102 1.45 2.52 -2.90
C THR A 102 0.16 1.96 -3.48
N VAL A 103 -0.33 0.90 -2.85
CA VAL A 103 -1.65 0.32 -3.09
C VAL A 103 -2.43 0.34 -1.78
N LEU A 104 -3.64 0.89 -1.82
CA LEU A 104 -4.55 0.94 -0.68
C LEU A 104 -5.75 0.04 -0.91
N ARG A 105 -6.32 -0.48 0.16
CA ARG A 105 -7.57 -1.26 0.13
C ARG A 105 -8.65 -0.44 0.82
N HIS A 106 -9.92 -0.69 0.50
CA HIS A 106 -10.98 -0.11 1.32
C HIS A 106 -10.73 -0.42 2.81
N PRO A 107 -10.74 0.58 3.72
CA PRO A 107 -10.30 0.39 5.10
C PRO A 107 -11.03 -0.75 5.81
N PHE A 108 -12.34 -0.92 5.58
CA PHE A 108 -13.13 -1.98 6.20
C PHE A 108 -12.64 -3.36 5.76
N ASP A 109 -12.41 -3.54 4.46
CA ASP A 109 -11.97 -4.82 3.93
C ASP A 109 -10.53 -5.12 4.34
N ARG A 110 -9.70 -4.09 4.56
CA ARG A 110 -8.38 -4.25 5.16
C ARG A 110 -8.50 -4.78 6.59
N ILE A 111 -9.40 -4.23 7.42
CA ILE A 111 -9.64 -4.71 8.79
C ILE A 111 -10.14 -6.15 8.80
N VAL A 112 -11.15 -6.47 7.98
CA VAL A 112 -11.65 -7.86 7.86
C VAL A 112 -10.53 -8.81 7.44
N SER A 113 -9.69 -8.38 6.47
CA SER A 113 -8.54 -9.15 6.03
C SER A 113 -7.47 -9.32 7.11
N TYR A 114 -7.25 -8.31 7.94
CA TYR A 114 -6.34 -8.34 9.07
C TYR A 114 -6.86 -9.26 10.17
N TYR A 115 -8.15 -9.18 10.51
CA TYR A 115 -8.81 -10.06 11.45
C TYR A 115 -8.67 -11.54 11.05
N GLU A 116 -8.98 -11.90 9.81
CA GLU A 116 -8.83 -13.30 9.38
C GLU A 116 -7.35 -13.76 9.33
N TRP A 117 -6.43 -12.85 8.99
CA TRP A 117 -5.00 -13.13 9.10
C TRP A 117 -4.57 -13.36 10.56
N SER A 118 -4.99 -12.51 11.49
CA SER A 118 -4.66 -12.64 12.91
C SER A 118 -5.22 -13.93 13.51
N ARG A 119 -6.41 -14.38 13.08
CA ARG A 119 -6.96 -15.69 13.45
C ARG A 119 -6.12 -16.84 12.93
N LYS A 120 -5.63 -16.73 11.70
CA LYS A 120 -4.70 -17.72 11.14
C LYS A 120 -3.38 -17.75 11.95
N ILE A 121 -2.77 -16.59 12.21
CA ILE A 121 -1.54 -16.48 13.00
C ILE A 121 -1.72 -17.10 14.37
N TYR A 122 -2.84 -16.83 15.06
CA TYR A 122 -3.12 -17.45 16.34
C TYR A 122 -3.18 -18.97 16.25
N ARG A 123 -3.90 -19.52 15.26
CA ARG A 123 -3.98 -20.98 15.08
C ARG A 123 -2.60 -21.60 14.88
N ASP A 124 -1.77 -20.96 14.06
CA ASP A 124 -0.47 -21.49 13.66
C ASP A 124 0.60 -21.34 14.78
N THR A 125 0.51 -20.29 15.61
CA THR A 125 1.58 -19.93 16.57
C THR A 125 1.16 -19.93 18.04
N GLN A 126 -0.15 -19.95 18.33
CA GLN A 126 -0.74 -19.71 19.66
C GLN A 126 -0.29 -18.39 20.30
N ASN A 127 0.17 -17.42 19.50
CA ASN A 127 0.67 -16.14 19.99
C ASN A 127 -0.48 -15.13 20.13
N GLU A 128 -0.83 -14.76 21.36
CA GLU A 128 -1.88 -13.79 21.69
C GLU A 128 -1.50 -12.33 21.41
N GLN A 129 -0.22 -12.03 21.32
CA GLN A 129 0.25 -10.66 21.05
C GLN A 129 -0.12 -10.22 19.62
N PHE A 130 -0.03 -11.15 18.67
CA PHE A 130 -0.24 -10.87 17.24
C PHE A 130 -1.45 -11.60 16.65
N GLY A 131 -1.96 -12.60 17.37
CA GLY A 131 -3.05 -13.46 16.94
C GLY A 131 -4.39 -13.13 17.61
N CYS A 132 -5.48 -13.39 16.90
CA CYS A 132 -6.83 -13.32 17.43
C CYS A 132 -7.36 -14.74 17.66
N ARG A 133 -7.88 -15.05 18.85
CA ARG A 133 -8.45 -16.37 19.12
C ARG A 133 -9.61 -16.68 18.15
N PRO A 134 -9.79 -17.94 17.69
CA PRO A 134 -10.80 -18.27 16.69
C PRO A 134 -12.24 -17.96 17.13
N GLU A 135 -12.52 -17.95 18.43
CA GLU A 135 -13.85 -17.76 19.02
C GLU A 135 -14.25 -16.28 19.10
N VAL A 136 -13.29 -15.37 19.00
CA VAL A 136 -13.54 -13.93 19.03
C VAL A 136 -14.25 -13.52 17.74
N SER A 137 -15.44 -12.94 17.88
CA SER A 137 -16.22 -12.40 16.76
C SER A 137 -15.50 -11.20 16.12
N LEU A 138 -15.90 -10.82 14.90
CA LEU A 138 -15.32 -9.63 14.26
C LEU A 138 -15.67 -8.36 15.05
N GLU A 139 -16.90 -8.26 15.54
CA GLU A 139 -17.37 -7.16 16.37
C GLU A 139 -16.55 -7.02 17.64
N SER A 140 -16.40 -8.12 18.40
CA SER A 140 -15.59 -8.13 19.62
C SER A 140 -14.12 -7.84 19.34
N PHE A 141 -13.59 -8.30 18.20
CA PHE A 141 -12.24 -7.94 17.76
C PHE A 141 -12.12 -6.43 17.53
N ILE A 142 -13.04 -5.82 16.78
CA ILE A 142 -13.03 -4.38 16.50
C ILE A 142 -13.11 -3.59 17.80
N GLU A 143 -14.06 -3.91 18.68
CA GLU A 143 -14.23 -3.22 19.97
C GLU A 143 -12.97 -3.33 20.84
N SER A 144 -12.35 -4.52 20.89
CA SER A 144 -11.12 -4.74 21.67
C SER A 144 -9.88 -4.01 21.12
N LYS A 145 -9.94 -3.55 19.87
CA LYS A 145 -8.83 -2.94 19.13
C LYS A 145 -9.11 -1.50 18.71
N MET A 146 -10.25 -0.92 19.08
CA MET A 146 -10.73 0.36 18.53
C MET A 146 -9.72 1.51 18.69
N ASP A 147 -8.92 1.39 19.73
CA ASP A 147 -7.88 2.30 20.16
C ASP A 147 -6.50 2.00 19.51
N ASP A 148 -6.32 0.83 18.91
CA ASP A 148 -5.06 0.40 18.29
C ASP A 148 -4.88 1.01 16.89
N ILE A 149 -4.11 2.10 16.79
CA ILE A 149 -3.84 2.79 15.51
C ILE A 149 -3.02 1.95 14.52
N SER A 150 -2.32 0.92 15.01
CA SER A 150 -1.61 -0.01 14.12
C SER A 150 -2.60 -0.95 13.42
N VAL A 151 -3.78 -1.14 14.02
CA VAL A 151 -4.89 -1.87 13.44
C VAL A 151 -5.79 -0.93 12.65
N PHE A 152 -6.22 0.21 13.21
CA PHE A 152 -7.16 1.17 12.61
C PHE A 152 -6.51 2.51 12.27
N ASN A 153 -6.99 3.22 11.26
CA ASN A 153 -6.35 4.47 10.80
C ASN A 153 -4.85 4.31 10.44
N ILE A 154 -4.45 3.11 10.02
CA ILE A 154 -3.06 2.80 9.69
C ILE A 154 -2.58 3.63 8.50
N TYR A 155 -3.44 4.01 7.53
CA TYR A 155 -3.01 4.84 6.40
C TYR A 155 -2.61 6.22 6.90
N THR A 156 -3.46 6.81 7.73
CA THR A 156 -3.22 8.11 8.37
C THR A 156 -1.90 8.09 9.13
N TYR A 157 -1.70 7.09 9.99
CA TYR A 157 -0.45 6.95 10.73
C TYR A 157 0.76 6.74 9.80
N PHE A 158 0.67 5.74 8.93
CA PHE A 158 1.78 5.30 8.08
C PHE A 158 2.27 6.44 7.19
N PHE A 159 1.38 7.15 6.50
CA PHE A 159 1.77 8.22 5.59
C PHE A 159 2.18 9.50 6.32
N ALA A 160 1.59 9.84 7.47
CA ALA A 160 2.03 10.98 8.26
C ALA A 160 3.50 10.83 8.71
N CYS A 161 3.88 9.62 9.11
CA CYS A 161 5.23 9.27 9.51
C CYS A 161 6.25 9.38 8.36
N LEU A 162 5.82 9.31 7.09
CA LEU A 162 6.70 9.56 5.94
C LEU A 162 7.06 11.04 5.77
N VAL A 163 6.25 11.97 6.32
CA VAL A 163 6.46 13.42 6.21
C VAL A 163 7.15 13.98 7.45
N ASP A 164 6.75 13.51 8.65
CA ASP A 164 7.25 14.01 9.93
C ASP A 164 7.61 12.87 10.92
N GLU A 165 8.90 12.70 11.17
CA GLU A 165 9.49 11.80 12.18
C GLU A 165 9.03 12.17 13.59
N GLY A 166 8.61 13.41 13.83
CA GLY A 166 8.01 13.85 15.10
C GLY A 166 6.70 13.13 15.42
N VAL A 167 6.01 12.59 14.40
CA VAL A 167 4.86 11.69 14.57
C VAL A 167 5.32 10.32 15.09
N VAL A 168 6.54 9.90 14.74
CA VAL A 168 7.23 8.67 15.17
C VAL A 168 8.02 8.93 16.46
N ARG A 169 7.36 9.38 17.53
CA ARG A 169 8.00 9.25 18.85
C ARG A 169 7.83 7.81 19.32
N HIS A 170 8.96 7.13 19.53
CA HIS A 170 9.10 5.69 19.76
C HIS A 170 8.34 5.15 20.98
N ASP A 171 8.25 5.98 22.00
CA ASP A 171 7.49 5.88 23.24
C ASP A 171 5.98 5.99 23.01
N VAL A 172 5.58 6.37 21.81
CA VAL A 172 4.21 6.69 21.44
C VAL A 172 3.55 5.60 20.57
N TRP A 173 4.30 4.60 20.11
CA TRP A 173 3.70 3.35 19.58
C TRP A 173 2.83 2.62 20.60
N ARG A 174 3.08 2.84 21.90
CA ARG A 174 2.27 2.32 23.01
C ARG A 174 1.29 3.34 23.60
N SER A 175 1.35 4.61 23.21
CA SER A 175 0.52 5.69 23.80
C SER A 175 -0.29 6.55 22.81
N ILE A 176 -0.07 6.48 21.47
CA ILE A 176 -1.03 6.88 20.42
C ILE A 176 -2.03 5.72 20.26
N ILE A 177 -2.66 5.36 21.36
CA ILE A 177 -3.72 4.34 21.40
C ILE A 177 -5.10 5.04 21.44
N VAL A 178 -5.21 6.36 21.25
CA VAL A 178 -6.52 7.04 21.43
C VAL A 178 -6.91 8.02 20.31
N ALA A 179 -5.96 8.62 19.59
CA ALA A 179 -6.25 9.38 18.36
C ALA A 179 -4.96 9.72 17.60
N PRO A 180 -4.97 9.75 16.25
CA PRO A 180 -3.88 10.37 15.52
C PRO A 180 -3.71 11.85 15.94
N PRO A 181 -2.48 12.39 15.93
CA PRO A 181 -2.25 13.83 16.11
C PRO A 181 -3.17 14.67 15.23
N LYS A 182 -3.55 15.87 15.68
CA LYS A 182 -4.48 16.76 14.95
C LYS A 182 -4.09 16.97 13.48
N ASP A 183 -2.79 16.96 13.19
CA ASP A 183 -2.26 17.26 11.86
C ASP A 183 -1.90 16.00 11.06
N ALA A 184 -2.01 14.80 11.65
CA ALA A 184 -1.57 13.57 11.00
C ALA A 184 -2.34 13.27 9.71
N TYR A 185 -3.64 13.56 9.64
CA TYR A 185 -4.39 13.44 8.39
C TYR A 185 -3.84 14.35 7.29
N ALA A 186 -3.51 15.61 7.63
CA ALA A 186 -2.96 16.56 6.67
C ALA A 186 -1.59 16.11 6.15
N LEU A 187 -0.72 15.63 7.04
CA LEU A 187 0.58 15.06 6.71
C LEU A 187 0.44 13.80 5.84
N ALA A 188 -0.48 12.90 6.18
CA ALA A 188 -0.75 11.71 5.39
C ALA A 188 -1.22 12.05 3.97
N LEU A 189 -2.09 13.04 3.84
CA LEU A 189 -2.56 13.53 2.55
C LEU A 189 -1.44 14.22 1.75
N GLU A 190 -0.55 14.95 2.41
CA GLU A 190 0.65 15.54 1.81
C GLU A 190 1.59 14.46 1.25
N ALA A 191 1.88 13.42 2.03
CA ALA A 191 2.62 12.26 1.54
C ALA A 191 1.91 11.64 0.33
N LEU A 192 0.62 11.30 0.44
CA LEU A 192 -0.10 10.70 -0.69
C LEU A 192 -0.15 11.58 -1.93
N ARG A 193 -0.04 12.92 -1.81
CA ARG A 193 0.09 13.84 -2.95
C ARG A 193 1.47 13.75 -3.62
N SER A 194 2.54 13.57 -2.85
CA SER A 194 3.90 13.46 -3.38
C SER A 194 4.18 12.12 -4.06
N PHE A 195 3.36 11.10 -3.79
CA PHE A 195 3.51 9.80 -4.43
C PHE A 195 3.28 9.90 -5.93
N TYR A 196 4.08 9.17 -6.69
CA TYR A 196 3.96 9.08 -8.13
C TYR A 196 2.69 8.32 -8.53
N LEU A 197 2.46 7.18 -7.88
CA LEU A 197 1.30 6.33 -8.11
C LEU A 197 0.67 5.92 -6.77
N THR A 198 -0.61 6.22 -6.60
CA THR A 198 -1.45 5.67 -5.55
C THR A 198 -2.60 4.94 -6.22
N ALA A 199 -2.76 3.64 -5.95
CA ALA A 199 -3.81 2.86 -6.58
C ALA A 199 -4.71 2.17 -5.53
N PRO A 200 -6.02 2.03 -5.79
CA PRO A 200 -6.85 1.11 -5.05
C PRO A 200 -6.50 -0.35 -5.39
N LEU A 201 -6.70 -1.26 -4.44
CA LEU A 201 -6.45 -2.70 -4.60
C LEU A 201 -7.32 -3.30 -5.71
N GLU A 202 -8.50 -2.75 -5.90
CA GLU A 202 -9.45 -3.09 -6.97
C GLU A 202 -8.82 -2.88 -8.37
N GLU A 203 -7.81 -2.02 -8.45
CA GLU A 203 -7.09 -1.67 -9.67
C GLU A 203 -5.65 -2.22 -9.68
N LEU A 204 -5.34 -3.19 -8.82
CA LEU A 204 -3.97 -3.71 -8.64
C LEU A 204 -3.34 -4.19 -9.94
N ALA A 205 -4.10 -4.89 -10.79
CA ALA A 205 -3.61 -5.35 -12.08
C ALA A 205 -3.26 -4.19 -13.03
N ASN A 206 -4.08 -3.12 -13.01
CA ASN A 206 -3.83 -1.94 -13.84
C ASN A 206 -2.65 -1.12 -13.29
N ALA A 207 -2.55 -0.97 -11.96
CA ALA A 207 -1.41 -0.34 -11.31
C ALA A 207 -0.10 -1.06 -11.66
N ALA A 208 -0.08 -2.39 -11.60
CA ALA A 208 1.07 -3.20 -11.96
C ALA A 208 1.44 -3.05 -13.45
N ALA A 209 0.45 -3.05 -14.34
CA ALA A 209 0.66 -2.82 -15.77
C ALA A 209 1.24 -1.43 -16.06
N ILE A 210 0.76 -0.39 -15.37
CA ILE A 210 1.28 0.98 -15.46
C ILE A 210 2.75 1.01 -15.02
N LEU A 211 3.06 0.49 -13.83
CA LEU A 211 4.42 0.45 -13.28
C LEU A 211 5.40 -0.28 -14.21
N ALA A 212 4.98 -1.42 -14.75
CA ALA A 212 5.79 -2.20 -15.67
C ALA A 212 5.95 -1.51 -17.04
N ALA A 213 4.90 -0.90 -17.60
CA ALA A 213 4.95 -0.15 -18.85
C ALA A 213 5.84 1.09 -18.80
N ILE A 214 5.92 1.71 -17.63
CA ILE A 214 6.81 2.82 -17.34
C ILE A 214 8.26 2.35 -17.37
N HIS A 215 8.55 1.24 -16.70
CA HIS A 215 9.90 0.69 -16.60
C HIS A 215 10.41 0.12 -17.90
N GLU A 216 9.52 -0.55 -18.60
CA GLU A 216 9.82 -1.33 -19.76
C GLU A 216 8.71 -1.12 -20.78
N PRO A 217 8.90 -0.20 -21.73
CA PRO A 217 7.87 0.17 -22.71
C PRO A 217 7.28 -1.03 -23.47
N GLU A 218 8.11 -2.04 -23.71
CA GLU A 218 7.75 -3.26 -24.43
C GLU A 218 6.92 -4.24 -23.58
N PHE A 219 6.85 -4.04 -22.27
CA PHE A 219 6.14 -4.92 -21.34
C PHE A 219 4.69 -5.16 -21.79
N LEU A 220 4.00 -4.09 -22.18
CA LEU A 220 2.61 -4.15 -22.60
C LEU A 220 2.43 -4.96 -23.89
N ALA A 221 3.34 -4.79 -24.86
CA ALA A 221 3.32 -5.55 -26.10
C ALA A 221 3.56 -7.05 -25.85
N ARG A 222 4.48 -7.39 -24.92
CA ARG A 222 4.72 -8.78 -24.53
C ARG A 222 3.52 -9.41 -23.81
N GLN A 223 2.86 -8.67 -22.91
CA GLN A 223 1.64 -9.16 -22.24
C GLN A 223 0.48 -9.40 -23.21
N GLN A 224 0.34 -8.57 -24.25
CA GLN A 224 -0.63 -8.80 -25.32
C GLN A 224 -0.28 -10.05 -26.15
N ALA A 225 1.00 -10.23 -26.51
CA ALA A 225 1.46 -11.38 -27.29
C ALA A 225 1.34 -12.73 -26.55
N THR A 226 1.52 -12.72 -25.23
CA THR A 226 1.50 -13.92 -24.36
C THR A 226 0.12 -14.27 -23.80
N GLY A 227 -0.90 -13.45 -24.09
CA GLY A 227 -2.28 -13.71 -23.68
C GLY A 227 -2.52 -13.60 -22.18
N ALA A 228 -2.39 -12.38 -21.62
CA ALA A 228 -2.81 -11.99 -20.26
C ALA A 228 -2.23 -12.77 -19.06
N GLY A 229 -1.38 -13.77 -19.28
CA GLY A 229 -0.90 -14.69 -18.25
C GLY A 229 -0.17 -14.03 -17.09
N GLY A 230 0.54 -12.92 -17.32
CA GLY A 230 1.29 -12.23 -16.28
C GLY A 230 0.43 -11.45 -15.27
N LEU A 231 -0.73 -10.94 -15.71
CA LEU A 231 -1.62 -10.12 -14.86
C LEU A 231 -2.76 -10.91 -14.23
N ALA A 232 -3.02 -12.15 -14.68
CA ALA A 232 -4.12 -12.96 -14.19
C ALA A 232 -4.13 -13.16 -12.65
N PRO A 233 -3.00 -13.44 -11.98
CA PRO A 233 -2.96 -13.53 -10.52
C PRO A 233 -3.41 -12.23 -9.84
N LEU A 234 -2.96 -11.07 -10.36
CA LEU A 234 -3.34 -9.76 -9.81
C LEU A 234 -4.82 -9.44 -10.03
N ARG A 235 -5.38 -9.84 -11.18
CA ARG A 235 -6.81 -9.68 -11.46
C ARG A 235 -7.65 -10.53 -10.49
N GLN A 236 -7.18 -11.71 -10.12
CA GLN A 236 -7.86 -12.54 -9.13
C GLN A 236 -7.86 -11.86 -7.75
N VAL A 237 -6.74 -11.28 -7.33
CA VAL A 237 -6.66 -10.49 -6.09
C VAL A 237 -7.63 -9.31 -6.14
N SER A 238 -7.63 -8.55 -7.24
CA SER A 238 -8.52 -7.40 -7.46
C SER A 238 -10.01 -7.77 -7.40
N ARG A 239 -10.39 -8.90 -8.01
CA ARG A 239 -11.77 -9.42 -7.97
C ARG A 239 -12.18 -9.92 -6.59
N SER A 240 -11.24 -10.45 -5.83
CA SER A 240 -11.51 -10.87 -4.45
C SER A 240 -11.70 -9.70 -3.49
N SER A 241 -11.20 -8.50 -3.84
CA SER A 241 -11.36 -7.29 -3.04
C SER A 241 -12.61 -6.48 -3.36
N SER A 242 -13.12 -6.52 -4.61
CA SER A 242 -14.30 -5.75 -5.03
C SER A 242 -15.63 -6.19 -4.39
N ARG A 243 -15.64 -7.26 -3.59
CA ARG A 243 -16.77 -7.66 -2.76
C ARG A 243 -16.69 -6.97 -1.41
N THR A 244 -16.85 -5.66 -1.43
CA THR A 244 -16.84 -4.82 -0.23
C THR A 244 -17.89 -5.35 0.76
N VAL A 245 -17.51 -5.46 2.03
CA VAL A 245 -18.46 -5.72 3.15
C VAL A 245 -19.07 -7.12 3.16
N THR A 246 -18.33 -8.15 2.72
CA THR A 246 -18.74 -9.53 3.01
C THR A 246 -17.64 -10.37 3.67
N ARG A 247 -17.99 -11.04 4.76
CA ARG A 247 -17.16 -12.09 5.38
C ARG A 247 -17.62 -13.43 4.81
N HIS A 248 -16.78 -14.09 4.01
CA HIS A 248 -17.15 -15.34 3.33
C HIS A 248 -18.46 -15.24 2.51
N GLY A 249 -18.75 -14.07 1.93
CA GLY A 249 -19.99 -13.81 1.19
C GLY A 249 -21.20 -13.43 2.04
N GLN A 250 -21.07 -13.34 3.38
CA GLN A 250 -22.11 -12.83 4.27
C GLN A 250 -21.93 -11.34 4.54
N PRO A 251 -22.98 -10.51 4.43
CA PRO A 251 -22.91 -9.09 4.82
C PRO A 251 -22.46 -8.90 6.27
N LEU A 252 -21.74 -7.81 6.54
CA LEU A 252 -21.43 -7.41 7.91
C LEU A 252 -22.70 -6.98 8.67
N SER A 253 -22.72 -7.18 9.99
CA SER A 253 -23.79 -6.65 10.84
C SER A 253 -23.78 -5.13 10.84
N LEU A 254 -24.94 -4.50 11.07
CA LEU A 254 -25.05 -3.04 11.15
C LEU A 254 -24.10 -2.47 12.22
N ARG A 255 -24.02 -3.15 13.37
CA ARG A 255 -23.12 -2.81 14.47
C ARG A 255 -21.64 -2.86 14.05
N ALA A 256 -21.23 -3.89 13.32
CA ALA A 256 -19.87 -3.96 12.80
C ALA A 256 -19.55 -2.80 11.85
N ILE A 257 -20.49 -2.42 10.99
CA ILE A 257 -20.32 -1.28 10.07
C ILE A 257 -20.17 0.03 10.85
N GLU A 258 -21.01 0.28 11.86
CA GLU A 258 -20.92 1.48 12.70
C GLU A 258 -19.56 1.57 13.40
N LEU A 259 -19.12 0.47 14.02
CA LEU A 259 -17.81 0.39 14.67
C LEU A 259 -16.67 0.64 13.67
N LEU A 260 -16.75 0.07 12.47
CA LEU A 260 -15.73 0.27 11.43
C LEU A 260 -15.71 1.70 10.90
N MET A 261 -16.87 2.36 10.76
CA MET A 261 -16.95 3.77 10.37
C MET A 261 -16.24 4.67 11.38
N GLU A 262 -16.50 4.44 12.67
CA GLU A 262 -15.84 5.19 13.75
C GLU A 262 -14.33 4.91 13.77
N ALA A 263 -13.95 3.63 13.75
CA ALA A 263 -12.56 3.21 13.86
C ALA A 263 -11.73 3.63 12.63
N CYS A 264 -12.31 3.67 11.43
CA CYS A 264 -11.60 4.03 10.18
C CYS A 264 -11.88 5.46 9.69
N ARG A 265 -12.39 6.35 10.55
CA ARG A 265 -12.83 7.70 10.17
C ARG A 265 -11.80 8.55 9.42
N TYR A 266 -10.50 8.30 9.61
CA TYR A 266 -9.44 9.05 8.91
C TYR A 266 -8.91 8.33 7.67
N ASP A 267 -8.89 7.00 7.68
CA ASP A 267 -8.44 6.22 6.52
C ASP A 267 -9.45 6.22 5.36
N LEU A 268 -10.75 6.36 5.66
CA LEU A 268 -11.81 6.41 4.63
C LEU A 268 -11.59 7.57 3.63
N PRO A 269 -11.47 8.84 4.07
CA PRO A 269 -11.21 9.94 3.13
C PRO A 269 -9.86 9.82 2.39
N LEU A 270 -8.82 9.24 3.02
CA LEU A 270 -7.53 9.01 2.34
C LEU A 270 -7.66 7.96 1.22
N TYR A 271 -8.42 6.90 1.46
CA TYR A 271 -8.73 5.89 0.43
C TYR A 271 -9.56 6.50 -0.71
N GLU A 272 -10.58 7.28 -0.40
CA GLU A 272 -11.37 8.00 -1.42
C GLU A 272 -10.50 8.95 -2.25
N TYR A 273 -9.59 9.69 -1.60
CA TYR A 273 -8.60 10.52 -2.29
C TYR A 273 -7.74 9.68 -3.25
N CYS A 274 -7.22 8.55 -2.79
CA CYS A 274 -6.41 7.63 -3.61
C CYS A 274 -7.18 7.12 -4.83
N MET A 275 -8.43 6.66 -4.64
CA MET A 275 -9.29 6.23 -5.75
C MET A 275 -9.52 7.35 -6.76
N ASN A 276 -9.99 8.51 -6.28
CA ASN A 276 -10.31 9.64 -7.14
C ASN A 276 -9.08 10.12 -7.92
N ARG A 277 -7.91 10.15 -7.26
CA ARG A 277 -6.64 10.49 -7.91
C ARG A 277 -6.29 9.47 -8.99
N PHE A 278 -6.36 8.17 -8.68
CA PHE A 278 -6.04 7.10 -9.62
C PHE A 278 -6.90 7.19 -10.87
N TYR A 279 -8.23 7.25 -10.74
CA TYR A 279 -9.12 7.32 -11.90
C TYR A 279 -8.99 8.64 -12.67
N ARG A 280 -8.71 9.76 -12.00
CA ARG A 280 -8.51 11.04 -12.69
C ARG A 280 -7.20 11.05 -13.49
N GLN A 281 -6.14 10.43 -12.97
CA GLN A 281 -4.83 10.38 -13.62
C GLN A 281 -4.77 9.28 -14.70
N TRP A 282 -5.43 8.15 -14.49
CA TRP A 282 -5.28 6.93 -15.30
C TRP A 282 -6.56 6.44 -15.96
N GLY A 283 -7.69 7.14 -15.82
CA GLY A 283 -8.98 6.71 -16.40
C GLY A 283 -8.93 6.44 -17.90
N GLY A 284 -8.17 7.24 -18.67
CA GLY A 284 -7.94 6.99 -20.10
C GLY A 284 -7.21 5.68 -20.38
N PHE A 285 -6.23 5.32 -19.54
CA PHE A 285 -5.52 4.04 -19.62
C PHE A 285 -6.46 2.86 -19.32
N LEU A 286 -7.33 2.99 -18.32
CA LEU A 286 -8.29 1.95 -17.92
C LEU A 286 -9.35 1.68 -18.99
N TYR A 287 -9.92 2.74 -19.56
CA TYR A 287 -10.95 2.63 -20.60
C TYR A 287 -10.46 1.78 -21.78
N MET A 288 -9.24 2.03 -22.24
CA MET A 288 -8.66 1.31 -23.39
C MET A 288 -8.36 -0.17 -23.09
N ASN A 289 -7.90 -0.50 -21.87
CA ASN A 289 -7.66 -1.89 -21.49
C ASN A 289 -8.97 -2.70 -21.36
N THR A 290 -10.09 -2.03 -21.07
CA THR A 290 -11.39 -2.69 -20.93
C THR A 290 -11.97 -3.00 -22.31
N VAL A 291 -11.95 -2.02 -23.23
CA VAL A 291 -12.47 -2.16 -24.61
C VAL A 291 -11.71 -3.22 -25.43
N GLN A 292 -10.40 -3.43 -25.16
CA GLN A 292 -9.60 -4.44 -25.86
C GLN A 292 -9.78 -5.87 -25.31
N ALA A 293 -10.44 -6.04 -24.16
CA ALA A 293 -10.63 -7.34 -23.52
C ALA A 293 -12.00 -7.97 -23.80
N GLU A 294 -12.90 -7.22 -24.43
CA GLU A 294 -14.21 -7.65 -24.95
C GLU A 294 -14.10 -8.00 -26.45
#